data_AF-I1R1X6-F1
#
_entry.id   AF-I1R1X6-F1
#
_cell.length_a   1.000
_cell.length_b   1.000
_cell.length_c   1.000
_cell.angle_alpha   90.00
_cell.angle_beta   90.00
_cell.angle_gamma   90.00
#
_symmetry.space_group_name_H-M   'P 1'
#
loop_
_entity.id
_entity.type
_entity.pdbx_description
1 polymer ?
#
loop_
_entity_poly.entity_id
_entity_poly.type
_entity_poly.pdbx_seq_one_letter_code
_entity_poly.pdbx_strand_id
1 'polypeptide(L)'
;MDSTCLRVIRISWNLIIAPWKMLFAFVPPYEIAHGWIAFICSLIFISGIAYGVTKITDQISCVTGVSPYVIAFTALAAGTSWPDLVASKIAAERQITADSAIANITCRYISAHLLSS
;
A
#
# COMPACT_ATOMS: atom_id res chain seq x y z
N MET A 1 24.34 11.35 -4.13
CA MET A 1 24.15 10.61 -2.87
C MET A 1 23.13 9.49 -3.09
N ASP A 2 23.32 8.67 -4.14
CA ASP A 2 22.20 8.00 -4.83
C ASP A 2 22.27 6.46 -4.87
N SER A 3 23.44 5.87 -4.61
CA SER A 3 23.63 4.41 -4.68
C SER A 3 23.31 3.70 -3.36
N THR A 4 23.54 4.35 -2.22
CA THR A 4 23.29 3.78 -0.88
C THR A 4 21.80 3.78 -0.54
N CYS A 5 21.07 4.85 -0.83
CA CYS A 5 19.63 4.97 -0.57
C CYS A 5 18.84 3.91 -1.37
N LEU A 6 19.16 3.70 -2.65
CA LEU A 6 18.49 2.70 -3.48
C LEU A 6 18.78 1.26 -3.08
N ARG A 7 20.00 0.99 -2.60
CA ARG A 7 20.32 -0.31 -1.98
C ARG A 7 19.51 -0.52 -0.71
N VAL A 8 19.44 0.48 0.17
CA VAL A 8 18.65 0.41 1.40
C VAL A 8 17.17 0.21 1.10
N ILE A 9 16.58 0.99 0.19
CA ILE A 9 15.18 0.82 -0.23
C ILE A 9 14.92 -0.58 -0.78
N ARG A 10 15.79 -1.10 -1.65
CA ARG A 10 15.63 -2.46 -2.21
C ARG A 10 15.77 -3.55 -1.15
N ILE A 11 16.72 -3.40 -0.22
CA ILE A 11 16.94 -4.35 0.87
C ILE A 11 15.75 -4.33 1.83
N SER A 12 15.28 -3.15 2.26
CA SER A 12 14.10 -2.98 3.10
C SER A 12 12.84 -3.54 2.43
N TRP A 13 12.67 -3.31 1.13
CA TRP A 13 11.57 -3.85 0.34
C TRP A 13 11.58 -5.39 0.30
N ASN A 14 12.73 -5.99 0.05
CA ASN A 14 12.88 -7.45 0.07
C ASN A 14 12.64 -8.05 1.47
N LEU A 15 13.05 -7.35 2.53
CA LEU A 15 12.86 -7.78 3.92
C LEU A 15 11.41 -7.71 4.38
N ILE A 16 10.65 -6.72 3.89
CA ILE A 16 9.21 -6.57 4.16
C ILE A 16 8.38 -7.58 3.36
N ILE A 17 8.80 -7.92 2.13
CA ILE A 17 8.10 -8.90 1.30
C ILE A 17 8.44 -10.35 1.71
N ALA A 18 9.61 -10.61 2.29
CA ALA A 18 9.99 -11.94 2.75
C ALA A 18 8.98 -12.61 3.71
N PRO A 19 8.51 -11.96 4.79
CA PRO A 19 7.49 -12.53 5.66
C PRO A 19 6.13 -12.66 4.95
N TRP A 20 5.80 -11.76 4.02
CA TRP A 20 4.58 -11.84 3.22
C TRP A 20 4.61 -13.05 2.25
N LYS A 21 5.76 -13.32 1.61
CA LYS A 21 5.96 -14.52 0.79
C LYS A 21 5.88 -15.82 1.61
N MET A 22 6.37 -15.80 2.85
CA MET A 22 6.24 -16.93 3.78
C MET A 22 4.78 -17.16 4.19
N LEU A 23 4.02 -16.08 4.40
CA LEU A 23 2.59 -16.16 4.72
C LEU A 23 1.76 -16.68 3.53
N PHE A 24 2.08 -16.26 2.30
CA PHE A 24 1.43 -16.73 1.07
C PHE A 24 1.87 -18.15 0.66
N ALA A 25 3.06 -18.61 1.04
CA ALA A 25 3.47 -20.00 0.85
C ALA A 25 2.70 -20.97 1.75
N PHE A 26 2.11 -20.47 2.85
CA PHE A 26 1.27 -21.25 3.75
C PHE A 26 -0.19 -21.36 3.28
N VAL A 27 -0.60 -20.61 2.24
CA VAL A 27 -1.90 -20.82 1.60
C VAL A 27 -1.80 -22.11 0.78
N PRO A 28 -2.48 -23.20 1.18
CA PRO A 28 -2.35 -24.48 0.51
C PRO A 28 -2.77 -24.37 -0.97
N PRO A 29 -2.10 -25.11 -1.88
CA PRO A 29 -2.29 -25.01 -3.32
C PRO A 29 -3.76 -25.18 -3.72
N TYR A 30 -4.19 -24.32 -4.64
CA TYR A 30 -5.56 -24.20 -5.17
C TYR A 30 -6.04 -25.40 -6.01
N GLU A 31 -5.23 -26.45 -6.14
CA GLU A 31 -5.39 -27.45 -7.20
C GLU A 31 -6.28 -28.66 -6.87
N ILE A 32 -6.93 -28.77 -5.70
CA ILE A 32 -7.66 -30.01 -5.37
C ILE A 32 -9.12 -29.82 -4.91
N ALA A 33 -9.61 -28.61 -4.60
CA ALA A 33 -10.95 -28.49 -4.01
C ALA A 33 -11.74 -27.25 -4.43
N HIS A 34 -12.29 -27.31 -5.66
CA HIS A 34 -13.57 -26.72 -6.04
C HIS A 34 -13.79 -25.22 -5.69
N GLY A 35 -12.76 -24.37 -5.72
CA GLY A 35 -12.85 -22.89 -5.57
C GLY A 35 -13.32 -22.34 -4.20
N TRP A 36 -14.10 -23.10 -3.44
CA TRP A 36 -14.72 -22.70 -2.19
C TRP A 36 -13.70 -22.48 -1.07
N ILE A 37 -12.65 -23.31 -1.00
CA ILE A 37 -11.63 -23.15 0.05
C ILE A 37 -10.78 -21.92 -0.20
N ALA A 38 -10.45 -21.61 -1.46
CA ALA A 38 -9.74 -20.38 -1.80
C ALA A 38 -10.58 -19.13 -1.44
N PHE A 39 -11.90 -19.20 -1.65
CA PHE A 39 -12.82 -18.13 -1.27
C PHE A 39 -12.88 -17.95 0.25
N ILE A 40 -13.05 -19.02 1.02
CA ILE A 40 -13.09 -18.98 2.49
C ILE A 40 -11.74 -18.50 3.06
N CYS A 41 -10.62 -18.98 2.54
CA CYS A 41 -9.28 -18.52 2.96
C CYS A 41 -9.10 -17.02 2.73
N SER A 42 -9.53 -16.49 1.57
CA SER A 42 -9.49 -15.06 1.28
C SER A 42 -10.40 -14.26 2.23
N LEU A 43 -11.61 -14.76 2.50
CA LEU A 43 -12.54 -14.13 3.44
C LEU A 43 -11.98 -14.07 4.87
N ILE A 44 -11.38 -15.15 5.35
CA ILE A 44 -10.73 -15.22 6.67
C ILE A 44 -9.55 -14.25 6.72
N PHE A 45 -8.73 -14.18 5.66
CA PHE A 45 -7.58 -13.30 5.61
C PHE A 45 -7.98 -11.82 5.67
N ILE A 46 -8.96 -11.42 4.84
CA ILE A 46 -9.49 -10.05 4.83
C ILE A 46 -10.13 -9.73 6.19
N SER A 47 -10.89 -10.67 6.77
CA SER A 47 -11.52 -10.49 8.08
C SER A 47 -10.48 -10.37 9.20
N GLY A 48 -9.39 -11.13 9.15
CA GLY A 48 -8.30 -11.05 10.12
C GLY A 48 -7.61 -9.69 10.11
N ILE A 49 -7.31 -9.17 8.92
CA ILE A 49 -6.71 -7.83 8.77
C ILE A 49 -7.70 -6.75 9.25
N ALA A 50 -8.97 -6.83 8.83
CA ALA A 50 -10.00 -5.89 9.23
C ALA A 50 -10.22 -5.88 10.76
N TYR A 51 -10.21 -7.05 11.41
CA TYR A 51 -10.30 -7.17 12.86
C TYR A 51 -9.11 -6.53 13.56
N GLY A 52 -7.89 -6.75 13.07
CA GLY A 52 -6.67 -6.12 13.60
C GLY A 52 -6.74 -4.58 13.55
N VAL A 53 -7.14 -4.03 12.40
CA VAL A 53 -7.31 -2.57 12.24
C VAL A 53 -8.39 -2.05 13.18
N THR A 54 -9.52 -2.75 13.30
CA THR A 54 -10.63 -2.35 14.18
C THR A 54 -10.18 -2.30 15.64
N LYS A 55 -9.40 -3.30 16.09
CA LYS A 55 -8.87 -3.33 17.47
C LYS A 55 -7.93 -2.17 17.76
N ILE A 56 -7.02 -1.86 16.86
CA ILE A 56 -6.12 -0.71 17.02
C ILE A 56 -6.94 0.59 17.08
N THR A 57 -7.94 0.69 16.20
CA THR A 57 -8.70 1.92 16.06
C THR A 57 -9.68 2.16 17.20
N ASP A 58 -10.23 1.11 17.80
CA ASP A 58 -11.03 1.17 19.02
C ASP A 58 -10.25 1.81 20.18
N GLN A 59 -8.98 1.44 20.34
CA GLN A 59 -8.10 2.04 21.35
C GLN A 59 -7.85 3.53 21.09
N ILE A 60 -7.67 3.91 19.81
CA ILE A 60 -7.46 5.31 19.42
C ILE A 60 -8.76 6.12 19.60
N SER A 61 -9.90 5.53 19.25
CA SER A 61 -11.24 6.12 19.39
C SER A 61 -11.55 6.49 20.84
N CYS A 62 -11.14 5.68 21.83
CA CYS A 62 -11.30 6.02 23.24
C CYS A 62 -10.51 7.28 23.66
N VAL A 63 -9.40 7.58 22.98
CA VAL A 63 -8.54 8.73 23.31
C VAL A 63 -8.98 9.98 22.54
N THR A 64 -9.43 9.84 21.29
CA THR A 64 -9.80 10.96 20.42
C THR A 64 -11.29 11.28 20.39
N GLY A 65 -12.16 10.38 20.86
CA GLY A 65 -13.62 10.54 20.82
C GLY A 65 -14.24 10.45 19.42
N VAL A 66 -13.47 10.02 18.41
CA VAL A 66 -13.90 9.91 17.00
C VAL A 66 -14.25 8.47 16.66
N SER A 67 -15.30 8.26 15.86
CA SER A 67 -15.75 6.92 15.44
C SER A 67 -14.60 6.08 14.86
N PRO A 68 -14.44 4.82 15.31
CA PRO A 68 -13.33 3.99 14.88
C PRO A 68 -13.37 3.66 13.39
N TYR A 69 -14.55 3.64 12.77
CA TYR A 69 -14.67 3.42 11.33
C TYR A 69 -14.00 4.52 10.51
N VAL A 70 -14.10 5.78 10.96
CA VAL A 70 -13.53 6.92 10.24
C VAL A 70 -12.01 6.88 10.30
N ILE A 71 -11.45 6.67 11.49
CA ILE A 71 -10.00 6.59 11.68
C ILE A 71 -9.43 5.39 10.89
N ALA A 72 -10.09 4.24 10.91
CA ALA A 72 -9.67 3.05 10.16
C ALA A 72 -9.68 3.31 8.65
N PHE A 73 -10.73 3.95 8.12
CA PHE A 73 -10.82 4.30 6.70
C PHE A 73 -9.77 5.32 6.27
N THR A 74 -9.52 6.35 7.09
CA THR A 74 -8.46 7.33 6.82
C THR A 74 -7.08 6.67 6.86
N ALA A 75 -6.81 5.78 7.82
CA ALA A 75 -5.56 5.04 7.88
C ALA A 75 -5.39 4.13 6.65
N LEU A 76 -6.46 3.48 6.20
CA LEU A 76 -6.46 2.68 4.97
C LEU A 76 -6.15 3.54 3.74
N ALA A 77 -6.83 4.67 3.57
CA ALA A 77 -6.62 5.61 2.47
C ALA A 77 -5.22 6.26 2.49
N ALA A 78 -4.68 6.55 3.68
CA ALA A 78 -3.31 7.01 3.84
C ALA A 78 -2.32 5.90 3.47
N GLY A 79 -2.61 4.65 3.84
CA GLY A 79 -1.80 3.48 3.50
C GLY A 79 -1.70 3.23 2.00
N THR A 80 -2.78 3.46 1.23
CA THR A 80 -2.74 3.34 -0.25
C THR A 80 -1.99 4.49 -0.92
N SER A 81 -1.94 5.67 -0.28
CA SER A 81 -1.25 6.85 -0.82
C SER A 81 0.24 6.90 -0.48
N TRP A 82 0.66 6.23 0.60
CA TRP A 82 2.06 6.14 1.01
C TRP A 82 3.01 5.61 -0.07
N PRO A 83 2.72 4.50 -0.79
CA PRO A 83 3.60 4.02 -1.86
C PRO A 83 3.69 5.01 -3.02
N ASP A 84 2.61 5.72 -3.38
CA ASP A 84 2.63 6.78 -4.40
C ASP A 84 3.51 7.95 -3.95
N LEU A 85 3.42 8.34 -2.67
CA LEU A 85 4.25 9.38 -2.09
C LEU A 85 5.75 9.00 -2.07
N VAL A 86 6.06 7.76 -1.69
CA VAL A 86 7.45 7.26 -1.69
C VAL A 86 8.00 7.20 -3.11
N ALA A 87 7.20 6.71 -4.08
CA ALA A 87 7.59 6.70 -5.48
C ALA A 87 7.85 8.12 -6.01
N SER A 88 6.96 9.07 -5.69
CA SER A 88 7.09 10.49 -6.07
C SER A 88 8.32 11.15 -5.44
N LYS A 89 8.59 10.90 -4.14
CA LYS A 89 9.77 11.40 -3.43
C LYS A 89 11.08 10.87 -4.01
N ILE A 90 11.13 9.58 -4.36
CA ILE A 90 12.29 8.96 -5.01
C ILE A 90 12.50 9.55 -6.41
N ALA A 91 11.42 9.81 -7.16
CA ALA A 91 11.50 10.44 -8.48
C ALA A 91 12.01 11.88 -8.37
N ALA A 92 11.52 12.66 -7.40
CA ALA A 92 11.94 14.04 -7.17
C ALA A 92 13.42 14.15 -6.75
N GLU A 93 13.92 13.24 -5.91
CA GLU A 93 15.34 13.23 -5.51
C GLU A 93 16.30 12.88 -6.64
N ARG A 94 15.84 12.10 -7.63
CA ARG A 94 16.65 11.72 -8.80
C ARG A 94 16.66 12.78 -9.90
N GLN A 95 15.87 13.85 -9.77
CA GLN A 95 15.78 14.91 -10.78
C GLN A 95 16.66 16.10 -10.35
N ILE A 96 17.85 16.20 -10.95
CA ILE A 96 18.78 17.33 -10.78
C ILE A 96 18.37 18.55 -11.63
N THR A 97 17.36 18.43 -12.51
CA THR A 97 16.89 19.49 -13.41
C THR A 97 15.37 19.72 -13.28
N ALA A 98 14.97 21.00 -13.19
CA ALA A 98 13.60 21.45 -12.93
C ALA A 98 12.55 21.00 -13.97
N ASP A 99 12.96 20.58 -15.17
CA ASP A 99 12.09 20.07 -16.24
C ASP A 99 11.29 18.84 -15.85
N SER A 100 11.88 18.01 -14.99
CA SER A 100 11.40 16.66 -14.79
C SER A 100 10.27 16.62 -13.74
N ALA A 101 10.19 17.66 -12.88
CA ALA A 101 9.02 17.95 -12.06
C ALA A 101 7.87 18.56 -12.89
N ILE A 102 8.17 19.48 -13.83
CA ILE A 102 7.19 20.03 -14.79
C ILE A 102 6.54 18.90 -15.60
N ALA A 103 7.34 17.97 -16.13
CA ALA A 103 6.86 16.87 -16.95
C ALA A 103 5.85 15.97 -16.22
N ASN A 104 6.03 15.73 -14.91
CA ASN A 104 5.10 14.93 -14.11
C ASN A 104 3.76 15.66 -13.89
N ILE A 105 3.80 16.96 -13.62
CA ILE A 105 2.58 17.78 -13.42
C ILE A 105 1.81 17.88 -14.74
N THR A 106 2.51 18.15 -15.84
CA THR A 106 1.96 18.20 -17.20
C THR A 106 1.41 16.84 -17.65
N CYS A 107 2.10 15.74 -17.35
CA CYS A 107 1.63 14.39 -17.66
C CYS A 107 0.34 14.04 -16.93
N ARG A 108 0.24 14.34 -15.61
CA ARG A 108 -1.01 14.14 -14.87
C ARG A 108 -2.15 15.01 -15.43
N TYR A 109 -1.86 16.25 -15.85
CA TYR A 109 -2.85 17.14 -16.43
C TYR A 109 -3.34 16.68 -17.81
N ILE A 110 -2.43 16.27 -18.70
CA ILE A 110 -2.74 15.77 -20.05
C ILE A 110 -3.46 14.42 -19.98
N SER A 111 -3.03 13.52 -19.10
CA SER A 111 -3.69 12.22 -18.92
C SER A 111 -5.12 12.38 -18.43
N ALA A 112 -5.40 13.34 -17.54
CA ALA A 112 -6.76 13.63 -17.08
C ALA A 112 -7.63 14.24 -18.19
N HIS A 113 -7.04 15.04 -19.10
CA HIS A 113 -7.76 15.65 -20.21
C HIS A 113 -8.10 14.65 -21.32
N LEU A 114 -7.20 13.71 -21.64
CA LEU A 114 -7.41 12.66 -22.63
C LEU A 114 -8.42 11.58 -22.19
N LEU A 115 -8.70 11.44 -20.90
CA LEU A 115 -9.73 10.54 -20.37
C LEU A 115 -11.14 11.15 -20.36
N SER A 116 -11.26 12.44 -20.67
CA SER A 116 -12.53 13.19 -20.70
C SER A 116 -13.01 13.55 -22.12
N SER A 117 -12.30 13.10 -23.17
CA SER A 117 -12.68 13.23 -24.59
C SER A 117 -12.84 11.85 -25.21
#